data_AF-A0A8S9H5D8-F1
#
_entry.id   AF-A0A8S9H5D8-F1
#
_cell.length_a   1.000
_cell.length_b   1.000
_cell.length_c   1.000
_cell.angle_alpha   90.00
_cell.angle_beta   90.00
_cell.angle_gamma   90.00
#
_symmetry.space_group_name_H-M   'P 1'
#
loop_
_entity.id
_entity.type
_entity.pdbx_description
1 polymer ?
#
loop_
_entity_poly.entity_id
_entity_poly.type
_entity_poly.pdbx_seq_one_letter_code
_entity_poly.pdbx_strand_id
1 'polypeptide(L)'
;MYSFLAIRGYRQGVQKHLQTLRGLANHPLRTLCSYKDEMKFCLRYGNREAHYIEGVKHFFALHDRTKGMRHLKISATKNYKRGKYLYAILKLFAGDHVEGMNLLDVHKWRSNTYVVDKLESS
;
A
#
# COMPACT_ATOMS: atom_id res chain seq x y z
N MET A 1 18.85 -21.38 20.36
CA MET A 1 17.51 -21.27 20.99
C MET A 1 17.29 -19.81 21.34
N TYR A 2 16.70 -19.01 20.43
CA TYR A 2 16.53 -17.56 20.68
C TYR A 2 15.45 -17.36 21.74
N SER A 3 15.83 -16.69 22.83
CA SER A 3 15.04 -16.50 24.03
C SER A 3 13.76 -15.70 23.77
N PHE A 4 12.68 -16.13 24.43
CA PHE A 4 11.31 -15.61 24.31
C PHE A 4 11.20 -14.07 24.47
N LEU A 5 12.16 -13.45 25.15
CA LEU A 5 12.30 -12.01 25.32
C LEU A 5 12.68 -11.27 24.03
N ALA A 6 13.55 -11.86 23.19
CA ALA A 6 13.93 -11.28 21.90
C ALA A 6 12.73 -11.23 20.96
N ILE A 7 11.91 -12.29 20.93
CA ILE A 7 10.69 -12.36 20.11
C ILE A 7 9.65 -11.32 20.59
N ARG A 8 9.58 -11.06 21.89
CA ARG A 8 8.61 -10.11 22.48
C ARG A 8 9.00 -8.64 22.24
N GLY A 9 10.29 -8.30 22.35
CA GLY A 9 10.83 -7.00 21.92
C GLY A 9 10.75 -6.78 20.41
N TYR A 10 10.98 -7.83 19.61
CA TYR A 10 10.83 -7.83 18.15
C TYR A 10 9.38 -7.61 17.72
N ARG A 11 8.40 -8.25 18.38
CA ARG A 11 6.97 -8.01 18.15
C ARG A 11 6.54 -6.59 18.51
N GLN A 12 7.05 -6.02 19.60
CA GLN A 12 6.73 -4.64 20.01
C GLN A 12 7.32 -3.59 19.05
N GLY A 13 8.56 -3.78 18.59
CA GLY A 13 9.18 -2.93 17.58
C GLY A 13 8.42 -2.97 16.25
N VAL A 14 8.07 -4.17 15.79
CA VAL A 14 7.26 -4.39 14.58
C VAL A 14 5.85 -3.79 14.73
N GLN A 15 5.21 -3.89 15.90
CA GLN A 15 3.91 -3.25 16.17
C GLN A 15 3.98 -1.72 16.18
N LYS A 16 5.02 -1.13 16.78
CA LYS A 16 5.23 0.33 16.73
C LYS A 16 5.47 0.81 15.30
N HIS A 17 6.26 0.08 14.51
CA HIS A 17 6.54 0.43 13.11
C HIS A 17 5.32 0.23 12.20
N LEU A 18 4.49 -0.79 12.46
CA LEU A 18 3.21 -1.03 11.76
C LEU A 18 2.19 0.09 12.01
N GLN A 19 2.12 0.64 13.24
CA GLN A 19 1.22 1.76 13.51
C GLN A 19 1.65 3.04 12.77
N THR A 20 2.96 3.28 12.61
CA THR A 20 3.49 4.42 11.85
C THR A 20 3.16 4.32 10.35
N LEU A 21 3.26 3.12 9.76
CA LEU A 21 3.00 2.93 8.33
C LEU A 21 1.57 3.28 7.92
N ARG A 22 0.59 3.01 8.78
CA ARG A 22 -0.82 3.34 8.50
C ARG A 22 -1.03 4.85 8.37
N GLY A 23 -0.34 5.65 9.18
CA GLY A 23 -0.32 7.11 9.07
C GLY A 23 0.48 7.59 7.86
N LEU A 24 1.63 6.96 7.56
CA LEU A 24 2.43 7.28 6.38
C LEU A 24 1.72 6.95 5.07
N ALA A 25 0.83 5.95 5.05
CA ALA A 25 0.01 5.63 3.89
C ALA A 25 -1.01 6.74 3.55
N ASN A 26 -1.34 7.63 4.48
CA ASN A 26 -2.15 8.82 4.17
C ASN A 26 -1.31 9.91 3.48
N HIS A 27 0.00 9.94 3.75
CA HIS A 27 0.92 10.91 3.15
C HIS A 27 2.20 10.24 2.61
N PRO A 28 2.10 9.38 1.58
CA PRO A 28 3.21 8.55 1.11
C PRO A 28 4.46 9.36 0.74
N LEU A 29 4.25 10.56 0.19
CA LEU A 29 5.32 11.45 -0.26
C LEU A 29 6.17 12.01 0.89
N ARG A 30 5.69 12.00 2.15
CA ARG A 30 6.53 12.35 3.31
C ARG A 30 7.68 11.36 3.53
N THR A 31 7.61 10.17 2.92
CA THR A 31 8.66 9.14 3.01
C THR A 31 9.65 9.19 1.84
N LEU A 32 9.65 10.26 1.03
CA LEU A 32 10.62 10.42 -0.07
C LEU A 32 12.06 10.47 0.43
N CYS A 33 12.31 11.25 1.49
CA CYS A 33 13.65 11.43 2.06
C CYS A 33 13.84 10.77 3.44
N SER A 34 12.77 10.26 4.04
CA SER A 34 12.73 9.75 5.42
C SER A 34 12.24 8.30 5.48
N TYR A 35 12.52 7.60 6.58
CA TYR A 35 12.09 6.22 6.84
C TYR A 35 12.66 5.16 5.89
N LYS A 36 13.88 5.38 5.37
CA LYS A 36 14.49 4.51 4.35
C LYS A 36 14.75 3.09 4.87
N ASP A 37 15.28 2.97 6.08
CA ASP A 37 15.64 1.67 6.65
C ASP A 37 14.39 0.88 7.08
N GLU A 38 13.41 1.56 7.66
CA GLU A 38 12.12 1.01 8.02
C GLU A 38 11.35 0.54 6.79
N MET A 39 11.33 1.34 5.72
CA MET A 39 10.70 0.95 4.46
C MET A 39 11.39 -0.26 3.83
N LYS A 40 12.73 -0.26 3.81
CA LYS A 40 13.52 -1.40 3.31
C LYS A 40 13.22 -2.68 4.09
N PHE A 41 13.12 -2.58 5.41
CA PHE A 41 12.72 -3.70 6.27
C PHE A 41 11.30 -4.17 5.92
N CYS A 42 10.32 -3.27 5.92
CA CYS A 42 8.92 -3.63 5.67
C CYS A 42 8.68 -4.21 4.27
N LEU A 43 9.37 -3.71 3.24
CA LEU A 43 9.35 -4.28 1.90
C LEU A 43 9.92 -5.71 1.86
N ARG A 44 11.01 -5.99 2.60
CA ARG A 44 11.61 -7.33 2.67
C ARG A 44 10.65 -8.38 3.23
N TYR A 45 9.76 -7.98 4.15
CA TYR A 45 8.71 -8.86 4.71
C TYR A 45 7.40 -8.83 3.91
N GLY A 46 7.35 -8.16 2.75
CA GLY A 46 6.17 -8.10 1.91
C GLY A 46 5.01 -7.31 2.54
N ASN A 47 5.31 -6.28 3.33
CA ASN A 47 4.28 -5.42 3.92
C ASN A 47 3.55 -4.62 2.81
N ARG A 48 2.22 -4.76 2.75
CA ARG A 48 1.40 -4.18 1.69
C ARG A 48 1.28 -2.66 1.75
N GLU A 49 1.32 -2.09 2.94
CA GLU A 49 1.31 -0.63 3.15
C GLU A 49 2.64 -0.03 2.72
N ALA A 50 3.75 -0.73 2.99
CA ALA A 50 5.07 -0.35 2.48
C ALA A 50 5.11 -0.40 0.95
N HIS A 51 4.59 -1.48 0.35
CA HIS A 51 4.44 -1.57 -1.11
C HIS A 51 3.50 -0.50 -1.68
N TYR A 52 2.44 -0.10 -0.95
CA TYR A 52 1.57 0.99 -1.36
C TYR A 52 2.33 2.31 -1.42
N ILE A 53 3.00 2.66 -0.32
CA ILE A 53 3.75 3.92 -0.18
C ILE A 53 4.82 4.02 -1.27
N GLU A 54 5.57 2.95 -1.47
CA GLU A 54 6.65 2.92 -2.46
C GLU A 54 6.13 2.91 -3.90
N GLY A 55 4.96 2.29 -4.11
CA GLY A 55 4.24 2.38 -5.37
C GLY A 55 3.83 3.81 -5.71
N VAL A 56 3.25 4.54 -4.76
CA VAL A 56 2.85 5.95 -4.92
C VAL A 56 4.07 6.84 -5.18
N LYS A 57 5.15 6.66 -4.41
CA LYS A 57 6.39 7.43 -4.62
C LYS A 57 6.97 7.24 -6.02
N HIS A 58 7.12 5.99 -6.45
CA HIS A 58 7.69 5.71 -7.76
C HIS A 58 6.80 6.20 -8.90
N PHE A 59 5.48 6.00 -8.78
CA PHE A 59 4.56 6.36 -9.84
C PHE A 59 4.39 7.89 -10.00
N PHE A 60 4.22 8.61 -8.89
CA PHE A 60 3.84 10.04 -8.92
C PHE A 60 5.00 11.01 -8.75
N ALA A 61 6.02 10.68 -7.95
CA ALA A 61 7.08 11.63 -7.59
C ALA A 61 8.44 11.32 -8.25
N LEU A 62 8.79 10.05 -8.40
CA LEU A 62 10.08 9.63 -8.98
C LEU A 62 9.98 9.31 -10.48
N HIS A 63 8.78 9.41 -11.06
CA HIS A 63 8.49 9.16 -12.48
C HIS A 63 8.90 7.78 -13.02
N ASP A 64 9.13 6.81 -12.13
CA ASP A 64 9.36 5.40 -12.48
C ASP A 64 8.03 4.63 -12.41
N ARG A 65 7.22 4.80 -13.46
CA ARG A 65 5.87 4.22 -13.54
C ARG A 65 5.88 2.70 -13.49
N THR A 66 6.86 2.06 -14.12
CA THR A 66 6.99 0.60 -14.17
C THR A 66 7.22 0.02 -12.77
N LYS A 67 8.16 0.60 -12.02
CA LYS A 67 8.42 0.17 -10.64
C LYS A 67 7.24 0.52 -9.73
N GLY A 68 6.64 1.69 -9.90
CA GLY A 68 5.43 2.10 -9.19
C GLY A 68 4.30 1.08 -9.35
N MET A 69 3.98 0.69 -10.58
CA MET A 69 2.96 -0.31 -10.89
C MET A 69 3.28 -1.68 -10.30
N ARG A 70 4.55 -2.11 -10.31
CA ARG A 70 4.97 -3.37 -9.70
C ARG A 70 4.71 -3.39 -8.18
N HIS A 71 5.06 -2.31 -7.49
CA HIS A 71 4.79 -2.17 -6.05
C HIS A 71 3.28 -2.11 -5.76
N LEU A 72 2.52 -1.35 -6.54
CA LEU A 72 1.06 -1.27 -6.39
C LEU A 72 0.36 -2.61 -6.64
N LYS A 73 0.82 -3.40 -7.62
CA LYS A 73 0.33 -4.77 -7.85
C LYS A 73 0.50 -5.66 -6.62
N ILE A 74 1.66 -5.59 -5.96
CA ILE A 74 1.91 -6.36 -4.72
C ILE A 74 1.01 -5.84 -3.59
N SER A 75 0.86 -4.53 -3.48
CA SER A 75 -0.02 -3.90 -2.50
C SER A 75 -1.49 -4.30 -2.68
N ALA A 76 -1.95 -4.46 -3.92
CA ALA A 76 -3.30 -4.86 -4.29
C ALA A 76 -3.63 -6.33 -3.92
N THR A 77 -2.65 -7.13 -3.51
CA THR A 77 -2.89 -8.51 -3.08
C THR A 77 -3.63 -8.57 -1.73
N LYS A 78 -4.38 -9.66 -1.51
CA LYS A 78 -5.15 -9.92 -0.28
C LYS A 78 -6.19 -8.81 0.02
N ASN A 79 -6.36 -8.39 1.27
CA ASN A 79 -7.44 -7.50 1.73
C ASN A 79 -7.03 -6.02 1.89
N TYR A 80 -5.94 -5.56 1.28
CA TYR A 80 -5.55 -4.15 1.37
C TYR A 80 -6.29 -3.28 0.35
N LYS A 81 -7.42 -2.70 0.78
CA LYS A 81 -8.37 -2.00 -0.10
C LYS A 81 -7.77 -0.79 -0.83
N ARG A 82 -6.94 0.02 -0.16
CA ARG A 82 -6.32 1.23 -0.76
C ARG A 82 -5.42 0.89 -1.94
N GLY A 83 -4.51 -0.06 -1.77
CA GLY A 83 -3.63 -0.51 -2.84
C GLY A 83 -4.39 -1.13 -4.01
N LYS A 84 -5.43 -1.92 -3.70
CA LYS A 84 -6.29 -2.53 -4.70
C LYS A 84 -7.04 -1.48 -5.54
N TYR A 85 -7.57 -0.46 -4.89
CA TYR A 85 -8.27 0.64 -5.56
C TYR A 85 -7.35 1.44 -6.48
N LEU A 86 -6.24 1.94 -5.94
CA LEU A 86 -5.31 2.76 -6.71
C LEU A 86 -4.75 1.98 -7.90
N TYR A 87 -4.34 0.73 -7.68
CA TYR A 87 -3.84 -0.13 -8.76
C TYR A 87 -4.89 -0.35 -9.85
N ALA A 88 -6.16 -0.58 -9.48
CA ALA A 88 -7.25 -0.74 -10.43
C ALA A 88 -7.51 0.52 -11.27
N ILE A 89 -7.54 1.70 -10.64
CA ILE A 89 -7.66 2.99 -11.36
C ILE A 89 -6.52 3.16 -12.36
N LEU A 90 -5.27 2.90 -11.94
CA LEU A 90 -4.12 3.06 -12.82
C LEU A 90 -4.14 2.04 -13.98
N LYS A 91 -4.67 0.84 -13.77
CA LYS A 91 -4.91 -0.14 -14.84
C LYS A 91 -5.93 0.35 -15.85
N LEU A 92 -7.03 0.94 -15.39
CA LEU A 92 -8.02 1.58 -16.25
C LEU A 92 -7.39 2.70 -17.09
N PHE A 93 -6.63 3.61 -16.46
CA PHE A 93 -5.93 4.68 -17.17
C PHE A 93 -4.88 4.18 -18.17
N ALA A 94 -4.27 3.02 -17.91
CA ALA A 94 -3.33 2.38 -18.83
C ALA A 94 -4.01 1.65 -20.00
N GLY A 95 -5.35 1.66 -20.08
CA GLY A 95 -6.14 0.99 -21.12
C GLY A 95 -6.48 -0.47 -20.82
N ASP A 96 -6.03 -1.01 -19.68
CA ASP A 96 -6.31 -2.37 -19.25
C ASP A 96 -7.61 -2.42 -18.43
N HIS A 97 -8.72 -2.25 -19.16
CA HIS A 97 -10.04 -2.13 -18.57
C HIS A 97 -10.53 -3.44 -17.94
N VAL A 98 -10.11 -4.59 -18.48
CA VAL A 98 -10.53 -5.91 -17.97
C VAL A 98 -9.92 -6.18 -16.60
N GLU A 99 -8.59 -6.02 -16.44
CA GLU A 99 -7.96 -6.22 -15.13
C GLU A 99 -8.43 -5.16 -14.13
N GLY A 100 -8.52 -3.90 -14.57
CA GLY A 100 -9.00 -2.79 -13.75
C GLY A 100 -10.41 -3.02 -13.18
N MET A 101 -11.37 -3.37 -14.03
CA MET A 101 -12.75 -3.61 -13.60
C MET A 101 -12.87 -4.85 -12.70
N ASN A 102 -12.17 -5.94 -13.04
CA ASN A 102 -12.18 -7.14 -12.20
C ASN A 102 -11.70 -6.87 -10.78
N LEU A 103 -10.67 -6.03 -10.61
CA LEU A 103 -10.16 -5.65 -9.29
C LEU A 103 -11.15 -4.81 -8.47
N LEU A 104 -11.95 -3.97 -9.13
CA LEU A 104 -13.00 -3.16 -8.49
C LEU A 104 -14.22 -4.01 -8.12
N ASP A 105 -14.59 -4.98 -8.95
CA ASP A 105 -15.75 -5.85 -8.71
C ASP A 105 -15.60 -6.76 -7.47
N VAL A 106 -14.36 -7.09 -7.07
CA VAL A 106 -14.05 -7.95 -5.90
C VAL A 106 -14.70 -7.47 -4.59
N HIS A 107 -15.06 -6.19 -4.50
CA HIS A 107 -15.67 -5.62 -3.29
C HIS A 107 -17.08 -5.07 -3.54
N LYS A 108 -17.75 -5.49 -4.63
CA LYS A 108 -19.09 -5.02 -5.02
C LYS A 108 -19.17 -3.50 -5.22
N TRP A 109 -18.11 -2.90 -5.76
CA TRP A 109 -18.02 -1.44 -5.91
C TRP A 109 -19.09 -0.88 -6.86
N ARG A 110 -19.56 -1.67 -7.83
CA ARG A 110 -20.73 -1.31 -8.65
C ARG A 110 -22.01 -1.05 -7.86
N SER A 111 -22.13 -1.60 -6.65
CA SER A 111 -23.35 -1.51 -5.82
C SER A 111 -23.17 -0.73 -4.52
N ASN A 112 -21.96 -0.22 -4.23
CA ASN A 112 -21.68 0.47 -2.96
C ASN A 112 -20.69 1.62 -3.17
N THR A 113 -21.21 2.75 -3.68
CA THR A 113 -20.48 4.02 -3.84
C THR A 113 -20.20 4.73 -2.51
N TYR A 114 -20.92 4.35 -1.44
CA TYR A 114 -20.85 4.94 -0.10
C TYR A 114 -19.46 4.90 0.57
N VAL A 115 -18.56 4.02 0.12
CA VAL A 115 -17.20 3.88 0.67
C VAL A 115 -16.26 4.98 0.15
N VAL A 116 -16.53 5.54 -1.04
CA VAL A 116 -15.73 6.62 -1.63
C VAL A 116 -16.03 7.95 -0.94
N ASP A 117 -17.32 8.25 -0.71
CA ASP A 117 -17.78 9.52 -0.13
C ASP A 117 -17.36 9.73 1.33
N LYS A 118 -17.12 8.64 2.07
CA LYS A 118 -16.71 8.72 3.49
C LYS A 118 -15.22 8.99 3.70
N LEU A 119 -14.39 8.87 2.66
CA LEU A 119 -12.94 9.14 2.74
C LEU A 119 -12.59 10.61 2.47
N GLU A 120 -13.52 11.41 1.94
CA GLU A 120 -13.32 12.85 1.74
C GLU A 120 -13.88 13.72 2.89
N SER A 121 -14.55 13.09 3.86
CA SER A 121 -15.24 13.77 4.96
C SER A 121 -14.61 13.57 6.35
N SER A 122 -13.37 13.04 6.44
CA SER A 122 -12.65 12.79 7.70
C SER A 122 -11.15 13.02 7.58
#